data_AF-A0A956CIS5-F1
#
_entry.id   AF-A0A956CIS5-F1
#
_cell.length_a   1.000
_cell.length_b   1.000
_cell.length_c   1.000
_cell.angle_alpha   90.00
_cell.angle_beta   90.00
_cell.angle_gamma   90.00
#
_symmetry.space_group_name_H-M   'P 1'
#
loop_
_entity.id
_entity.type
_entity.pdbx_description
1 polymer ?
#
loop_
_entity_poly.entity_id
_entity_poly.type
_entity_poly.pdbx_seq_one_letter_code
_entity_poly.pdbx_strand_id
1 'polypeptide(L)'
;MLLSRFWYVVLGLLLGAAVFVLFLATSMYNRAGARAMGEALTADGQVVSWYLKDDARQRSAQLIKFAVNGDIAKYLAKSSESESKVPDEAREKVGAALRAVHDKIADDSKFDAVFAVDQHGRVVAYLGYEQASGLDDFELGGYPVVADALHGYIRDDTLVLDRLYRVVTRPVEFDLGQLPAGAIVGARIIDDRFARELSKRTSAAVAFYTKGQRVASGAPEGFDKSQLDQIVSDLPELDSDKEYQEKGRSNVRTLGGGLGVQYTRMPGEAWELGAGFAVGRAPTHVSSPVGFFKKADDKDKAQANIALVVALAALAMILGILFTLFEHSRPLWIFRREAQRLAKGETDQLAPSKFRGAYRKIASDLNDGIDQVAAKGGVPRRAADLQQVLGDLPAEPQMSAFSFPGDSVDPETPAAPPSPADHPAVKPKPPAPKPQAVPPQLETTMPSELGHVAGPPPRRPPPRRPPQASGNDAEADGAAEWRAVYDEFVATKSQCGESIDGFTYEKFEQTLKKNRDALVKRHGAAKVKFSVYVKDGKAALKASPIKE
;
A
#
# COMPACT_ATOMS: atom_id res chain seq x y z
N MET A 1 33.07 33.95 12.83
CA MET A 1 31.69 33.47 12.94
C MET A 1 31.22 32.76 11.68
N LEU A 2 32.05 32.62 10.64
CA LEU A 2 31.61 31.94 9.41
C LEU A 2 31.66 30.41 9.60
N LEU A 3 32.67 29.87 10.30
CA LEU A 3 32.81 28.43 10.52
C LEU A 3 31.74 27.90 11.48
N SER A 4 31.47 28.59 12.60
CA SER A 4 30.43 28.18 13.55
C SER A 4 29.03 28.25 12.94
N ARG A 5 28.71 29.34 12.22
CA ARG A 5 27.42 29.47 11.52
C ARG A 5 27.26 28.43 10.41
N PHE A 6 28.31 28.20 9.63
CA PHE A 6 28.32 27.15 8.62
C PHE A 6 28.13 25.76 9.24
N TRP A 7 28.79 25.48 10.37
CA TRP A 7 28.63 24.23 11.10
C TRP A 7 27.21 24.00 11.60
N TYR A 8 26.54 25.04 12.11
CA TYR A 8 25.12 24.94 12.49
C TYR A 8 24.20 24.64 11.30
N VAL A 9 24.49 25.19 10.12
CA VAL A 9 23.76 24.85 8.89
C VAL A 9 23.98 23.38 8.53
N VAL A 10 25.22 22.88 8.60
CA VAL A 10 25.53 21.46 8.36
C VAL A 10 24.81 20.55 9.35
N LEU A 11 24.83 20.86 10.65
CA LEU A 11 24.08 20.10 11.66
C LEU A 11 22.57 20.13 11.42
N GLY A 12 22.02 21.27 11.03
CA GLY A 12 20.60 21.40 10.66
C GLY A 12 20.23 20.53 9.46
N LEU A 13 21.09 20.50 8.43
CA LEU A 13 20.89 19.62 7.26
C LEU A 13 20.98 18.13 7.63
N LEU A 14 21.95 17.75 8.47
CA LEU A 14 22.08 16.37 8.95
C LEU A 14 20.89 15.94 9.81
N LEU A 15 20.40 16.81 10.69
CA LEU A 15 19.19 16.54 11.48
C LEU A 15 17.97 16.39 10.57
N GLY A 16 17.80 17.29 9.60
CA GLY A 16 16.73 17.20 8.61
C GLY A 16 16.78 15.89 7.79
N ALA A 17 17.98 15.49 7.35
CA ALA A 17 18.19 14.23 6.66
C ALA A 17 17.86 13.01 7.56
N ALA A 18 18.28 13.04 8.83
CA ALA A 18 17.97 11.96 9.78
C ALA A 18 16.46 11.83 10.02
N VAL A 19 15.76 12.96 10.24
CA VAL A 19 14.30 12.97 10.39
C VAL A 19 13.63 12.43 9.12
N PHE A 20 14.07 12.87 7.93
CA PHE A 20 13.54 12.37 6.66
C PHE A 20 13.71 10.85 6.51
N VAL A 21 14.89 10.31 6.84
CA VAL A 21 15.15 8.86 6.79
C VAL A 21 14.22 8.10 7.75
N LEU A 22 13.94 8.63 8.94
CA LEU A 22 13.01 7.99 9.88
C LEU A 22 11.57 7.95 9.37
N PHE A 23 11.10 9.03 8.74
CA PHE A 23 9.79 9.05 8.10
C PHE A 23 9.73 8.08 6.91
N LEU A 24 10.80 8.00 6.12
CA LEU A 24 10.92 7.04 5.02
C LEU A 24 10.90 5.60 5.53
N ALA A 25 11.62 5.30 6.59
CA ALA A 25 11.63 3.98 7.24
C ALA A 25 10.23 3.61 7.77
N THR A 26 9.54 4.55 8.43
CA THR A 26 8.16 4.35 8.92
C THR A 26 7.20 4.05 7.75
N SER A 27 7.31 4.82 6.65
CA SER A 27 6.51 4.60 5.44
C SER A 27 6.80 3.24 4.77
N MET A 28 8.08 2.85 4.70
CA MET A 28 8.47 1.55 4.17
C MET A 28 7.94 0.40 5.03
N TYR A 29 8.06 0.50 6.37
CA TYR A 29 7.53 -0.48 7.30
C TYR A 29 6.02 -0.64 7.15
N ASN A 30 5.27 0.47 7.15
CA ASN A 30 3.82 0.44 7.00
C ASN A 30 3.39 -0.17 5.66
N ARG A 31 4.12 0.11 4.57
CA ARG A 31 3.86 -0.49 3.25
C ARG A 31 4.17 -1.99 3.22
N ALA A 32 5.27 -2.42 3.84
CA ALA A 32 5.62 -3.82 3.98
C ALA A 32 4.58 -4.57 4.82
N GLY A 33 4.16 -3.98 5.95
CA GLY A 33 3.11 -4.49 6.81
C GLY A 33 1.77 -4.64 6.08
N ALA A 34 1.36 -3.64 5.28
CA ALA A 34 0.13 -3.73 4.49
C ALA A 34 0.18 -4.86 3.45
N ARG A 35 1.33 -5.09 2.79
CA ARG A 35 1.50 -6.22 1.85
C ARG A 35 1.47 -7.56 2.56
N ALA A 36 2.23 -7.71 3.64
CA ALA A 36 2.26 -8.93 4.45
C ALA A 36 0.87 -9.26 5.02
N MET A 37 0.12 -8.24 5.45
CA MET A 37 -1.27 -8.40 5.89
C MET A 37 -2.16 -8.91 4.75
N GLY A 38 -2.04 -8.38 3.53
CA GLY A 38 -2.81 -8.85 2.40
C GLY A 38 -2.52 -10.30 1.98
N GLU A 39 -1.25 -10.70 2.05
CA GLU A 39 -0.83 -12.10 1.85
C GLU A 39 -1.35 -13.00 2.97
N ALA A 40 -1.29 -12.56 4.22
CA ALA A 40 -1.80 -13.30 5.37
C ALA A 40 -3.33 -13.48 5.31
N LEU A 41 -4.08 -12.41 5.02
CA LEU A 41 -5.53 -12.48 4.80
C LEU A 41 -5.87 -13.46 3.67
N THR A 42 -5.03 -13.48 2.63
CA THR A 42 -5.21 -14.40 1.52
C THR A 42 -5.03 -15.85 1.93
N ALA A 43 -3.99 -16.14 2.70
CA ALA A 43 -3.76 -17.46 3.27
C ALA A 43 -4.89 -17.85 4.24
N ASP A 44 -5.32 -16.93 5.12
CA ASP A 44 -6.40 -17.18 6.09
C ASP A 44 -7.71 -17.54 5.39
N GLY A 45 -8.08 -16.82 4.33
CA GLY A 45 -9.27 -17.13 3.54
C GLY A 45 -9.22 -18.52 2.90
N GLN A 46 -8.04 -18.93 2.44
CA GLN A 46 -7.82 -20.29 1.92
C GLN A 46 -7.93 -21.34 3.02
N VAL A 47 -7.36 -21.10 4.20
CA VAL A 47 -7.47 -22.00 5.36
C VAL A 47 -8.93 -22.18 5.78
N VAL A 48 -9.72 -21.11 5.84
CA VAL A 48 -11.17 -21.20 6.13
C VAL A 48 -11.86 -22.05 5.06
N SER A 49 -11.57 -21.80 3.79
CA SER A 49 -12.16 -22.55 2.66
C SER A 49 -11.81 -24.04 2.71
N TRP A 50 -10.56 -24.38 3.07
CA TRP A 50 -10.13 -25.77 3.22
C TRP A 50 -10.77 -26.43 4.43
N TYR A 51 -10.86 -25.73 5.56
CA TYR A 51 -11.54 -26.25 6.74
C TYR A 51 -13.01 -26.58 6.45
N LEU A 52 -13.73 -25.71 5.74
CA LEU A 52 -15.13 -25.97 5.35
C LEU A 52 -15.31 -27.21 4.47
N LYS A 53 -14.30 -27.55 3.65
CA LYS A 53 -14.30 -28.76 2.81
C LYS A 53 -13.92 -29.99 3.62
N ASP A 54 -12.90 -29.88 4.46
CA ASP A 54 -12.44 -30.97 5.31
C ASP A 54 -13.49 -31.38 6.35
N ASP A 55 -14.11 -30.42 7.04
CA ASP A 55 -15.20 -30.65 8.00
C ASP A 55 -16.39 -31.35 7.32
N ALA A 56 -16.78 -30.90 6.11
CA ALA A 56 -17.83 -31.56 5.33
C ALA A 56 -17.45 -33.01 4.96
N ARG A 57 -16.20 -33.25 4.56
CA ARG A 57 -15.72 -34.61 4.25
C ARG A 57 -15.74 -35.52 5.48
N GLN A 58 -15.25 -35.03 6.62
CA GLN A 58 -15.24 -35.78 7.88
C GLN A 58 -16.68 -36.12 8.33
N ARG A 59 -17.60 -35.17 8.18
CA ARG A 59 -19.03 -35.37 8.48
C ARG A 59 -19.71 -36.31 7.50
N SER A 60 -19.37 -36.26 6.22
CA SER A 60 -19.85 -37.23 5.22
C SER A 60 -19.53 -38.68 5.63
N ALA A 61 -18.36 -38.91 6.23
CA ALA A 61 -18.00 -40.22 6.75
C ALA A 61 -18.88 -40.64 7.95
N GLN A 62 -19.31 -39.70 8.81
CA GLN A 62 -20.24 -40.01 9.89
C GLN A 62 -21.64 -40.36 9.38
N LEU A 63 -22.08 -39.77 8.26
CA LEU A 63 -23.37 -40.07 7.63
C LEU A 63 -23.51 -41.53 7.18
N ILE A 64 -22.40 -42.24 6.94
CA ILE A 64 -22.41 -43.68 6.63
C ILE A 64 -23.17 -44.46 7.70
N LYS A 65 -22.98 -44.12 8.98
CA LYS A 65 -23.61 -44.82 10.11
C LYS A 65 -25.13 -44.73 10.09
N PHE A 66 -25.68 -43.63 9.56
CA PHE A 66 -27.11 -43.46 9.37
C PHE A 66 -27.60 -44.20 8.13
N ALA A 67 -26.89 -44.06 7.00
CA ALA A 67 -27.30 -44.65 5.73
C ALA A 67 -27.30 -46.19 5.73
N VAL A 68 -26.44 -46.84 6.52
CA VAL A 68 -26.40 -48.31 6.63
C VAL A 68 -27.33 -48.87 7.71
N ASN A 69 -28.08 -48.01 8.41
CA ASN A 69 -29.01 -48.46 9.45
C ASN A 69 -30.26 -49.08 8.78
N GLY A 70 -30.51 -50.36 9.08
CA GLY A 70 -31.60 -51.12 8.47
C GLY A 70 -33.00 -50.57 8.76
N ASP A 71 -33.24 -50.01 9.95
CA ASP A 71 -34.53 -49.38 10.27
C ASP A 71 -34.73 -48.11 9.45
N ILE A 72 -33.71 -47.25 9.38
CA ILE A 72 -33.76 -46.03 8.56
C ILE A 72 -34.10 -46.40 7.10
N ALA A 73 -33.35 -47.33 6.49
CA ALA A 73 -33.57 -47.73 5.10
C ALA A 73 -34.97 -48.32 4.88
N LYS A 74 -35.40 -49.26 5.74
CA LYS A 74 -36.70 -49.92 5.65
C LYS A 74 -37.87 -48.95 5.77
N TYR A 75 -37.85 -48.04 6.74
CA TYR A 75 -38.97 -47.14 6.98
C TYR A 75 -38.96 -45.91 6.06
N LEU A 76 -37.81 -45.52 5.51
CA LEU A 76 -37.76 -44.58 4.38
C LEU A 76 -38.38 -45.19 3.11
N ALA A 77 -38.07 -46.45 2.79
CA ALA A 77 -38.69 -47.15 1.65
C ALA A 77 -40.22 -47.21 1.78
N LYS A 78 -40.72 -47.59 2.97
CA LYS A 78 -42.17 -47.56 3.28
C LYS A 78 -42.79 -46.16 3.15
N SER A 79 -42.07 -45.10 3.53
CA SER A 79 -42.56 -43.72 3.37
C SER A 79 -42.65 -43.35 1.90
N SER A 80 -41.65 -43.74 1.10
CA SER A 80 -41.59 -43.50 -0.34
C SER A 80 -42.71 -44.21 -1.12
N GLU A 81 -43.15 -45.38 -0.66
CA GLU A 81 -44.34 -46.07 -1.19
C GLU A 81 -45.66 -45.31 -0.94
N SER A 82 -45.69 -44.39 0.04
CA SER A 82 -46.89 -43.61 0.37
C SER A 82 -46.96 -42.32 -0.46
N GLU A 83 -47.92 -42.25 -1.38
CA GLU A 83 -48.07 -41.11 -2.29
C GLU A 83 -48.59 -39.82 -1.62
N SER A 84 -49.32 -39.92 -0.52
CA SER A 84 -50.06 -38.77 0.04
C SER A 84 -49.40 -38.12 1.25
N LYS A 85 -48.94 -38.90 2.22
CA LYS A 85 -48.33 -38.38 3.45
C LYS A 85 -47.30 -39.34 4.03
N VAL A 86 -46.40 -38.80 4.83
CA VAL A 86 -45.46 -39.61 5.61
C VAL A 86 -46.23 -40.44 6.66
N PRO A 87 -46.06 -41.78 6.70
CA PRO A 87 -46.70 -42.62 7.71
C PRO A 87 -46.17 -42.36 9.13
N ASP A 88 -47.05 -42.35 10.13
CA ASP A 88 -46.67 -42.10 11.53
C ASP A 88 -45.68 -43.15 12.07
N GLU A 89 -45.84 -44.42 11.67
CA GLU A 89 -44.89 -45.49 11.99
C GLU A 89 -43.49 -45.18 11.45
N ALA A 90 -43.39 -44.62 10.24
CA ALA A 90 -42.11 -44.24 9.65
C ALA A 90 -41.47 -43.07 10.43
N ARG A 91 -42.26 -42.06 10.82
CA ARG A 91 -41.79 -40.94 11.65
C ARG A 91 -41.19 -41.43 12.97
N GLU A 92 -41.91 -42.30 13.68
CA GLU A 92 -41.48 -42.84 14.97
C GLU A 92 -40.20 -43.69 14.85
N LYS A 93 -40.19 -44.64 13.91
CA LYS A 93 -39.08 -45.60 13.78
C LYS A 93 -37.81 -44.95 13.23
N VAL A 94 -37.94 -44.11 12.21
CA VAL A 94 -36.79 -43.36 11.67
C VAL A 94 -36.27 -42.39 12.74
N GLY A 95 -37.14 -41.66 13.45
CA GLY A 95 -36.73 -40.75 14.52
C GLY A 95 -35.98 -41.45 15.66
N ALA A 96 -36.45 -42.62 16.09
CA ALA A 96 -35.75 -43.43 17.10
C ALA A 96 -34.39 -43.93 16.60
N ALA A 97 -34.30 -44.39 15.35
CA ALA A 97 -33.06 -44.87 14.75
C ALA A 97 -32.05 -43.75 14.54
N LEU A 98 -32.48 -42.56 14.08
CA LEU A 98 -31.64 -41.37 13.98
C LEU A 98 -31.00 -41.08 15.33
N ARG A 99 -31.78 -41.04 16.42
CA ARG A 99 -31.29 -40.72 17.77
C ARG A 99 -30.26 -41.73 18.23
N ALA A 100 -30.58 -43.02 18.09
CA ALA A 100 -29.70 -44.11 18.47
C ALA A 100 -28.35 -44.12 17.72
N VAL A 101 -28.33 -43.67 16.46
CA VAL A 101 -27.09 -43.52 15.69
C VAL A 101 -26.32 -42.26 16.10
N HIS A 102 -27.02 -41.12 16.25
CA HIS A 102 -26.42 -39.84 16.63
C HIS A 102 -25.73 -39.88 17.99
N ASP A 103 -26.34 -40.55 18.98
CA ASP A 103 -25.78 -40.68 20.33
C ASP A 103 -24.44 -41.44 20.37
N LYS A 104 -24.13 -42.23 19.33
CA LYS A 104 -22.87 -42.99 19.19
C LYS A 104 -21.77 -42.22 18.45
N ILE A 105 -22.05 -41.02 17.97
CA ILE A 105 -21.05 -40.17 17.30
C ILE A 105 -20.32 -39.36 18.38
N ALA A 106 -19.01 -39.17 18.21
CA ALA A 106 -18.22 -38.34 19.12
C ALA A 106 -18.68 -36.87 19.07
N ASP A 107 -18.62 -36.16 20.20
CA ASP A 107 -19.20 -34.82 20.34
C ASP A 107 -18.60 -33.77 19.37
N ASP A 108 -17.36 -33.94 18.95
CA ASP A 108 -16.69 -33.08 17.96
C ASP A 108 -17.24 -33.25 16.54
N SER A 109 -17.77 -34.43 16.25
CA SER A 109 -18.24 -34.87 14.94
C SER A 109 -19.78 -34.95 14.86
N LYS A 110 -20.47 -34.71 15.98
CA LYS A 110 -21.94 -34.68 16.04
C LYS A 110 -22.50 -33.59 15.15
N PHE A 111 -23.65 -33.88 14.57
CA PHE A 111 -24.44 -32.91 13.82
C PHE A 111 -25.30 -32.10 14.79
N ASP A 112 -25.45 -30.81 14.50
CA ASP A 112 -26.39 -29.97 15.24
C ASP A 112 -27.83 -30.30 14.85
N ALA A 113 -28.05 -30.65 13.57
CA ALA A 113 -29.31 -31.19 13.09
C ALA A 113 -29.12 -32.35 12.10
N VAL A 114 -30.05 -33.30 12.09
CA VAL A 114 -30.09 -34.41 11.13
C VAL A 114 -31.50 -34.56 10.58
N PHE A 115 -31.64 -34.74 9.27
CA PHE A 115 -32.93 -34.95 8.60
C PHE A 115 -32.89 -36.26 7.82
N ALA A 116 -33.98 -37.01 7.85
CA ALA A 116 -34.22 -38.14 6.99
C ALA A 116 -35.33 -37.78 5.99
N VAL A 117 -35.03 -37.90 4.71
CA VAL A 117 -35.86 -37.45 3.60
C VAL A 117 -36.24 -38.65 2.75
N ASP A 118 -37.51 -38.79 2.37
CA ASP A 118 -37.98 -39.85 1.47
C ASP A 118 -37.76 -39.51 -0.02
N GLN A 119 -38.11 -40.42 -0.94
CA GLN A 119 -37.94 -40.22 -2.39
C GLN A 119 -38.71 -39.02 -2.95
N HIS A 120 -39.78 -38.60 -2.27
CA HIS A 120 -40.59 -37.44 -2.66
C HIS A 120 -39.99 -36.12 -2.14
N GLY A 121 -38.93 -36.18 -1.35
CA GLY A 121 -38.31 -34.98 -0.78
C GLY A 121 -38.90 -34.56 0.57
N ARG A 122 -39.81 -35.35 1.14
CA ARG A 122 -40.49 -35.05 2.42
C ARG A 122 -39.61 -35.44 3.59
N VAL A 123 -39.57 -34.60 4.62
CA VAL A 123 -38.83 -34.91 5.85
C VAL A 123 -39.65 -35.88 6.69
N VAL A 124 -39.18 -37.13 6.74
CA VAL A 124 -39.81 -38.21 7.49
C VAL A 124 -39.59 -38.02 8.99
N ALA A 125 -38.34 -37.76 9.37
CA ALA A 125 -37.96 -37.49 10.76
C ALA A 125 -36.74 -36.57 10.80
N TYR A 126 -36.54 -35.91 11.95
CA TYR A 126 -35.39 -35.04 12.17
C TYR A 126 -34.93 -35.10 13.63
N LEU A 127 -33.73 -34.57 13.87
CA LEU A 127 -33.14 -34.35 15.19
C LEU A 127 -32.52 -32.95 15.24
N GLY A 128 -32.62 -32.26 16.38
CA GLY A 128 -31.94 -30.97 16.62
C GLY A 128 -32.46 -29.82 15.75
N TYR A 129 -33.70 -29.93 15.28
CA TYR A 129 -34.38 -28.91 14.47
C TYR A 129 -35.87 -28.82 14.85
N GLU A 130 -36.13 -28.44 16.09
CA GLU A 130 -37.46 -28.39 16.69
C GLU A 130 -38.41 -27.41 15.96
N GLN A 131 -37.88 -26.49 15.15
CA GLN A 131 -38.62 -25.59 14.27
C GLN A 131 -39.51 -26.34 13.27
N ALA A 132 -39.18 -27.60 12.93
CA ALA A 132 -40.02 -28.46 12.10
C ALA A 132 -41.15 -29.16 12.87
N SER A 133 -41.28 -28.94 14.19
CA SER A 133 -42.33 -29.56 15.01
C SER A 133 -43.70 -29.00 14.62
N GLY A 134 -44.62 -29.89 14.23
CA GLY A 134 -45.97 -29.52 13.82
C GLY A 134 -46.09 -29.02 12.38
N LEU A 135 -45.03 -29.11 11.57
CA LEU A 135 -45.07 -28.91 10.13
C LEU A 135 -45.22 -30.25 9.42
N ASP A 136 -46.45 -30.59 9.02
CA ASP A 136 -46.74 -31.87 8.37
C ASP A 136 -46.12 -31.98 6.96
N ASP A 137 -45.98 -30.83 6.28
CA ASP A 137 -45.47 -30.69 4.91
C ASP A 137 -44.03 -30.12 4.87
N PHE A 138 -43.20 -30.38 5.88
CA PHE A 138 -41.81 -29.94 5.83
C PHE A 138 -41.01 -30.79 4.83
N GLU A 139 -40.48 -30.13 3.80
CA GLU A 139 -39.74 -30.77 2.71
C GLU A 139 -38.36 -30.14 2.53
N LEU A 140 -37.39 -30.99 2.16
CA LEU A 140 -36.04 -30.56 1.79
C LEU A 140 -35.64 -31.01 0.38
N GLY A 141 -36.49 -31.75 -0.33
CA GLY A 141 -36.20 -32.23 -1.69
C GLY A 141 -35.98 -31.14 -2.73
N GLY A 142 -36.48 -29.93 -2.49
CA GLY A 142 -36.27 -28.78 -3.37
C GLY A 142 -34.83 -28.26 -3.38
N TYR A 143 -34.01 -28.61 -2.37
CA TYR A 143 -32.61 -28.21 -2.33
C TYR A 143 -31.76 -29.14 -3.22
N PRO A 144 -30.95 -28.62 -4.17
CA PRO A 144 -30.14 -29.41 -5.10
C PRO A 144 -29.23 -30.43 -4.41
N VAL A 145 -28.68 -30.08 -3.25
CA VAL A 145 -27.83 -31.00 -2.47
C VAL A 145 -28.60 -32.23 -1.99
N VAL A 146 -29.89 -32.10 -1.71
CA VAL A 146 -30.78 -33.19 -1.29
C VAL A 146 -31.29 -33.93 -2.52
N ALA A 147 -31.70 -33.22 -3.56
CA ALA A 147 -32.10 -33.82 -4.83
C ALA A 147 -30.99 -34.71 -5.42
N ASP A 148 -29.74 -34.24 -5.45
CA ASP A 148 -28.58 -35.03 -5.88
C ASP A 148 -28.43 -36.31 -5.03
N ALA A 149 -28.65 -36.22 -3.72
CA ALA A 149 -28.60 -37.39 -2.85
C ALA A 149 -29.72 -38.39 -3.09
N LEU A 150 -30.94 -37.93 -3.40
CA LEU A 150 -32.03 -38.82 -3.80
C LEU A 150 -31.75 -39.53 -5.13
N HIS A 151 -30.85 -38.99 -5.96
CA HIS A 151 -30.35 -39.63 -7.18
C HIS A 151 -29.07 -40.46 -6.98
N GLY A 152 -28.63 -40.66 -5.75
CA GLY A 152 -27.49 -41.54 -5.42
C GLY A 152 -26.14 -40.82 -5.28
N TYR A 153 -26.09 -39.49 -5.34
CA TYR A 153 -24.84 -38.74 -5.18
C TYR A 153 -24.57 -38.34 -3.72
N ILE A 154 -23.31 -38.34 -3.32
CA ILE A 154 -22.89 -37.76 -2.03
C ILE A 154 -22.49 -36.33 -2.29
N ARG A 155 -23.12 -35.38 -1.58
CA ARG A 155 -22.85 -33.95 -1.75
C ARG A 155 -22.71 -33.25 -0.42
N ASP A 156 -22.13 -32.07 -0.51
CA ASP A 156 -22.04 -31.12 0.58
C ASP A 156 -22.42 -29.74 0.03
N ASP A 157 -23.13 -28.96 0.82
CA ASP A 157 -23.49 -27.59 0.46
C ASP A 157 -23.65 -26.71 1.70
N THR A 158 -23.99 -25.45 1.50
CA THR A 158 -24.38 -24.51 2.56
C THR A 158 -25.83 -24.13 2.33
N LEU A 159 -26.67 -24.32 3.34
CA LEU A 159 -28.09 -23.96 3.27
C LEU A 159 -28.37 -22.79 4.21
N VAL A 160 -29.25 -21.90 3.76
CA VAL A 160 -29.83 -20.86 4.60
C VAL A 160 -31.27 -21.27 4.91
N LEU A 161 -31.48 -21.82 6.11
CA LEU A 161 -32.80 -22.15 6.64
C LEU A 161 -33.23 -21.02 7.61
N ASP A 162 -33.50 -21.35 8.88
CA ASP A 162 -33.62 -20.35 9.95
C ASP A 162 -32.26 -19.71 10.30
N ARG A 163 -31.17 -20.46 10.08
CA ARG A 163 -29.77 -20.07 10.26
C ARG A 163 -28.95 -20.52 9.05
N LEU A 164 -27.66 -20.16 9.05
CA LEU A 164 -26.71 -20.67 8.09
C LEU A 164 -26.20 -22.04 8.54
N TYR A 165 -26.38 -23.06 7.71
CA TYR A 165 -25.94 -24.43 8.00
C TYR A 165 -24.95 -24.90 6.96
N ARG A 166 -23.89 -25.56 7.41
CA ARG A 166 -23.07 -26.41 6.57
C ARG A 166 -23.70 -27.80 6.53
N VAL A 167 -24.11 -28.25 5.36
CA VAL A 167 -24.81 -29.52 5.20
C VAL A 167 -24.01 -30.52 4.38
N VAL A 168 -24.24 -31.79 4.68
CA VAL A 168 -23.75 -32.93 3.91
C VAL A 168 -24.93 -33.88 3.72
N THR A 169 -25.05 -34.45 2.53
CA THR A 169 -26.14 -35.35 2.17
C THR A 169 -25.60 -36.69 1.70
N ARG A 170 -26.34 -37.75 2.00
CA ARG A 170 -26.00 -39.12 1.59
C ARG A 170 -27.26 -39.90 1.22
N PRO A 171 -27.26 -40.64 0.09
CA PRO A 171 -28.34 -41.59 -0.23
C PRO A 171 -28.46 -42.68 0.82
N VAL A 172 -29.68 -43.16 1.03
CA VAL A 172 -29.96 -44.38 1.78
C VAL A 172 -30.41 -45.45 0.81
N GLU A 173 -29.60 -46.48 0.65
CA GLU A 173 -29.93 -47.63 -0.19
C GLU A 173 -30.71 -48.66 0.63
N PHE A 174 -31.70 -49.30 0.02
CA PHE A 174 -32.45 -50.41 0.61
C PHE A 174 -32.30 -51.66 -0.23
N ASP A 175 -32.68 -51.57 -1.51
CA ASP A 175 -32.52 -52.64 -2.50
C ASP A 175 -31.43 -52.28 -3.52
N LEU A 176 -30.52 -53.22 -3.77
CA LEU A 176 -29.44 -53.05 -4.74
C LEU A 176 -30.01 -52.88 -6.15
N GLY A 177 -29.61 -51.80 -6.83
CA GLY A 177 -30.01 -51.50 -8.21
C GLY A 177 -31.35 -50.76 -8.35
N GLN A 178 -32.02 -50.43 -7.24
CA GLN A 178 -33.15 -49.51 -7.22
C GLN A 178 -32.68 -48.08 -6.90
N LEU A 179 -33.57 -47.11 -7.10
CA LEU A 179 -33.36 -45.76 -6.60
C LEU A 179 -33.19 -45.80 -5.06
N PRO A 180 -32.39 -44.90 -4.48
CA PRO A 180 -32.27 -44.79 -3.02
C PRO A 180 -33.64 -44.70 -2.36
N ALA A 181 -33.83 -45.40 -1.24
CA ALA A 181 -35.07 -45.35 -0.45
C ALA A 181 -35.36 -43.93 0.10
N GLY A 182 -34.32 -43.10 0.17
CA GLY A 182 -34.36 -41.70 0.60
C GLY A 182 -32.94 -41.15 0.75
N ALA A 183 -32.80 -40.09 1.54
CA ALA A 183 -31.52 -39.47 1.85
C ALA A 183 -31.43 -39.07 3.34
N ILE A 184 -30.20 -39.04 3.86
CA ILE A 184 -29.89 -38.43 5.16
C ILE A 184 -29.13 -37.14 4.91
N VAL A 185 -29.59 -36.08 5.57
CA VAL A 185 -28.98 -34.75 5.58
C VAL A 185 -28.42 -34.51 6.97
N GLY A 186 -27.10 -34.38 7.08
CA GLY A 186 -26.45 -33.95 8.31
C GLY A 186 -26.09 -32.47 8.22
N ALA A 187 -26.45 -31.68 9.23
CA ALA A 187 -26.24 -30.24 9.26
C ALA A 187 -25.44 -29.81 10.50
N ARG A 188 -24.52 -28.87 10.29
CA ARG A 188 -23.78 -28.15 11.34
C ARG A 188 -24.13 -26.67 11.26
N ILE A 189 -24.51 -26.07 12.38
CA ILE A 189 -24.84 -24.64 12.45
C ILE A 189 -23.54 -23.83 12.32
N ILE A 190 -23.57 -22.79 11.49
CA ILE A 190 -22.52 -21.78 11.45
C ILE A 190 -22.89 -20.68 12.46
N ASP A 191 -22.43 -20.85 13.70
CA ASP A 191 -22.63 -19.94 14.82
C ASP A 191 -21.29 -19.32 15.29
N ASP A 192 -21.34 -18.51 16.36
CA ASP A 192 -20.13 -17.93 16.92
C ASP A 192 -19.15 -18.99 17.47
N ARG A 193 -19.61 -20.19 17.85
CA ARG A 193 -18.72 -21.29 18.27
C ARG A 193 -17.91 -21.76 17.08
N PHE A 194 -18.56 -22.01 15.95
CA PHE A 194 -17.91 -22.36 14.69
C PHE A 194 -16.90 -21.29 14.25
N ALA A 195 -17.29 -20.01 14.28
CA ALA A 195 -16.41 -18.91 13.90
C ALA A 195 -15.21 -18.75 14.85
N ARG A 196 -15.38 -18.99 16.16
CA ARG A 196 -14.27 -19.01 17.14
C ARG A 196 -13.29 -20.17 16.90
N GLU A 197 -13.76 -21.35 16.52
CA GLU A 197 -12.89 -22.48 16.17
C GLU A 197 -12.00 -22.14 14.99
N LEU A 198 -12.56 -21.51 13.95
CA LEU A 198 -11.80 -21.03 12.80
C LEU A 198 -10.81 -19.93 13.18
N SER A 199 -11.24 -18.96 13.97
CA SER A 199 -10.38 -17.86 14.43
C SER A 199 -9.18 -18.35 15.24
N LYS A 200 -9.34 -19.38 16.07
CA LYS A 200 -8.24 -20.03 16.79
C LYS A 200 -7.23 -20.70 15.85
N ARG A 201 -7.66 -21.21 14.69
CA ARG A 201 -6.79 -21.89 13.72
C ARG A 201 -6.05 -20.90 12.83
N THR A 202 -6.70 -19.82 12.41
CA THR A 202 -6.12 -18.81 11.51
C THR A 202 -5.40 -17.69 12.26
N SER A 203 -5.68 -17.51 13.54
CA SER A 203 -5.33 -16.30 14.32
C SER A 203 -5.86 -15.01 13.69
N ALA A 204 -6.88 -15.11 12.82
CA ALA A 204 -7.56 -14.00 12.19
C ALA A 204 -8.97 -13.87 12.76
N ALA A 205 -9.55 -12.67 12.67
CA ALA A 205 -10.97 -12.53 12.91
C ALA A 205 -11.74 -13.11 11.72
N VAL A 206 -12.81 -13.85 11.99
CA VAL A 206 -13.65 -14.51 10.99
C VAL A 206 -15.09 -14.12 11.26
N ALA A 207 -15.79 -13.62 10.25
CA ALA A 207 -17.20 -13.31 10.33
C ALA A 207 -17.96 -13.96 9.18
N PHE A 208 -19.05 -14.64 9.47
CA PHE A 208 -19.97 -15.16 8.45
C PHE A 208 -21.16 -14.22 8.32
N TYR A 209 -21.65 -14.08 7.10
CA TYR A 209 -22.78 -13.23 6.77
C TYR A 209 -23.71 -13.89 5.77
N THR A 210 -24.96 -13.47 5.75
CA THR A 210 -25.98 -13.80 4.74
C THR A 210 -27.05 -12.72 4.73
N LYS A 211 -27.71 -12.48 3.59
CA LYS A 211 -28.77 -11.46 3.47
C LYS A 211 -28.38 -10.08 4.01
N GLY A 212 -27.10 -9.69 3.82
CA GLY A 212 -26.56 -8.41 4.29
C GLY A 212 -26.39 -8.27 5.81
N GLN A 213 -26.49 -9.37 6.56
CA GLN A 213 -26.35 -9.39 8.01
C GLN A 213 -25.26 -10.36 8.45
N ARG A 214 -24.58 -10.06 9.57
CA ARG A 214 -23.64 -10.99 10.19
C ARG A 214 -24.42 -12.07 10.96
N VAL A 215 -24.09 -13.33 10.71
CA VAL A 215 -24.70 -14.48 11.39
C VAL A 215 -23.81 -15.10 12.45
N ALA A 216 -22.49 -15.02 12.27
CA ALA A 216 -21.53 -15.57 13.21
C ALA A 216 -20.21 -14.78 13.19
N SER A 217 -19.52 -14.74 14.32
CA SER A 217 -18.20 -14.11 14.43
C SER A 217 -17.29 -14.75 15.46
N GLY A 218 -16.00 -14.77 15.13
CA GLY A 218 -14.91 -15.19 15.99
C GLY A 218 -13.72 -14.27 15.80
N ALA A 219 -13.02 -13.96 16.89
CA ALA A 219 -11.85 -13.08 16.83
C ALA A 219 -10.76 -13.60 17.80
N PRO A 220 -9.47 -13.37 17.48
CA PRO A 220 -8.38 -13.74 18.36
C PRO A 220 -8.37 -12.89 19.62
N GLU A 221 -7.65 -13.34 20.64
CA GLU A 221 -7.51 -12.57 21.89
C GLU A 221 -6.89 -11.19 21.62
N GLY A 222 -7.42 -10.16 22.28
CA GLY A 222 -6.99 -8.77 22.10
C GLY A 222 -7.55 -8.07 20.84
N PHE A 223 -8.33 -8.75 20.00
CA PHE A 223 -9.02 -8.13 18.88
C PHE A 223 -10.31 -7.44 19.34
N ASP A 224 -10.51 -6.19 18.91
CA ASP A 224 -11.74 -5.44 19.15
C ASP A 224 -12.86 -5.92 18.23
N LYS A 225 -13.77 -6.75 18.78
CA LYS A 225 -14.88 -7.34 18.03
C LYS A 225 -15.84 -6.31 17.43
N SER A 226 -15.92 -5.09 17.97
CA SER A 226 -16.76 -4.04 17.39
C SER A 226 -16.32 -3.65 15.98
N GLN A 227 -15.04 -3.87 15.64
CA GLN A 227 -14.55 -3.65 14.29
C GLN A 227 -15.16 -4.62 13.26
N LEU A 228 -15.69 -5.77 13.70
CA LEU A 228 -16.41 -6.70 12.82
C LEU A 228 -17.80 -6.20 12.43
N ASP A 229 -18.33 -5.17 13.10
CA ASP A 229 -19.58 -4.54 12.67
C ASP A 229 -19.36 -3.74 11.37
N GLN A 230 -18.13 -3.24 11.14
CA GLN A 230 -17.76 -2.54 9.91
C GLN A 230 -17.81 -3.45 8.68
N ILE A 231 -17.62 -4.77 8.87
CA ILE A 231 -17.76 -5.77 7.80
C ILE A 231 -19.15 -5.71 7.21
N VAL A 232 -20.18 -5.61 8.06
CA VAL A 232 -21.59 -5.53 7.64
C VAL A 232 -21.85 -4.25 6.85
N SER A 233 -21.30 -3.13 7.30
CA SER A 233 -21.44 -1.83 6.62
C SER A 233 -20.77 -1.81 5.23
N ASP A 234 -19.72 -2.61 5.02
CA ASP A 234 -18.98 -2.69 3.76
C ASP A 234 -19.58 -3.71 2.76
N LEU A 235 -20.44 -4.64 3.21
CA LEU A 235 -21.07 -5.65 2.35
C LEU A 235 -21.75 -5.08 1.08
N PRO A 236 -22.52 -3.97 1.13
CA PRO A 236 -23.15 -3.42 -0.07
C PRO A 236 -22.15 -2.95 -1.13
N GLU A 237 -20.92 -2.60 -0.74
CA GLU A 237 -19.90 -2.18 -1.69
C GLU A 237 -19.31 -3.34 -2.49
N LEU A 238 -19.44 -4.58 -1.99
CA LEU A 238 -18.94 -5.77 -2.67
C LEU A 238 -19.65 -6.03 -4.00
N ASP A 239 -20.85 -5.50 -4.18
CA ASP A 239 -21.57 -5.63 -5.44
C ASP A 239 -20.85 -4.94 -6.60
N SER A 240 -20.07 -3.90 -6.29
CA SER A 240 -19.23 -3.17 -7.24
C SER A 240 -17.84 -3.77 -7.45
N ASP A 241 -17.42 -4.74 -6.61
CA ASP A 241 -16.11 -5.37 -6.70
C ASP A 241 -16.11 -6.46 -7.79
N LYS A 242 -15.46 -6.14 -8.91
CA LYS A 242 -15.36 -7.04 -10.06
C LYS A 242 -14.76 -8.41 -9.71
N GLU A 243 -13.76 -8.45 -8.84
CA GLU A 243 -13.11 -9.71 -8.48
C GLU A 243 -14.00 -10.56 -7.57
N TYR A 244 -14.73 -9.91 -6.67
CA TYR A 244 -15.76 -10.60 -5.87
C TYR A 244 -16.87 -11.19 -6.73
N GLN A 245 -17.33 -10.46 -7.77
CA GLN A 245 -18.34 -10.98 -8.71
C GLN A 245 -17.81 -12.13 -9.57
N GLU A 246 -16.61 -12.00 -10.12
CA GLU A 246 -16.06 -12.98 -11.07
C GLU A 246 -15.48 -14.22 -10.38
N LYS A 247 -14.82 -14.06 -9.23
CA LYS A 247 -14.09 -15.15 -8.54
C LYS A 247 -14.71 -15.57 -7.22
N GLY A 248 -15.76 -14.88 -6.76
CA GLY A 248 -16.33 -15.10 -5.44
C GLY A 248 -15.44 -14.65 -4.28
N ARG A 249 -14.38 -13.88 -4.55
CA ARG A 249 -13.44 -13.41 -3.54
C ARG A 249 -12.99 -11.99 -3.84
N SER A 250 -13.06 -11.11 -2.84
CA SER A 250 -12.73 -9.70 -3.02
C SER A 250 -11.21 -9.49 -3.05
N ASN A 251 -10.81 -8.31 -3.53
CA ASN A 251 -9.50 -7.78 -3.19
C ASN A 251 -9.39 -7.53 -1.68
N VAL A 252 -8.16 -7.34 -1.20
CA VAL A 252 -7.96 -6.92 0.20
C VAL A 252 -8.48 -5.50 0.35
N ARG A 253 -9.44 -5.33 1.24
CA ARG A 253 -10.10 -4.05 1.55
C ARG A 253 -9.56 -3.56 2.89
N THR A 254 -9.48 -2.25 3.06
CA THR A 254 -9.07 -1.64 4.34
C THR A 254 -10.23 -0.80 4.85
N LEU A 255 -10.79 -1.22 5.98
CA LEU A 255 -11.91 -0.55 6.63
C LEU A 255 -11.42 0.49 7.66
N GLY A 256 -12.35 1.11 8.36
CA GLY A 256 -12.08 2.07 9.43
C GLY A 256 -11.13 1.51 10.49
N GLY A 257 -10.26 2.36 11.04
CA GLY A 257 -9.22 1.93 11.97
C GLY A 257 -8.10 1.08 11.33
N GLY A 258 -8.10 0.97 9.99
CA GLY A 258 -7.10 0.24 9.21
C GLY A 258 -7.28 -1.28 9.22
N LEU A 259 -8.45 -1.78 9.64
CA LEU A 259 -8.77 -3.20 9.59
C LEU A 259 -8.67 -3.71 8.15
N GLY A 260 -7.73 -4.62 7.89
CA GLY A 260 -7.65 -5.31 6.61
C GLY A 260 -8.68 -6.44 6.59
N VAL A 261 -9.51 -6.49 5.55
CA VAL A 261 -10.56 -7.50 5.39
C VAL A 261 -10.53 -8.08 3.98
N GLN A 262 -10.84 -9.37 3.86
CA GLN A 262 -11.11 -10.00 2.59
C GLN A 262 -12.36 -10.88 2.68
N TYR A 263 -13.22 -10.75 1.67
CA TYR A 263 -14.50 -11.44 1.59
C TYR A 263 -14.41 -12.61 0.64
N THR A 264 -15.06 -13.71 0.98
CA THR A 264 -15.18 -14.90 0.14
C THR A 264 -16.62 -15.40 0.22
N ARG A 265 -17.24 -15.66 -0.92
CA ARG A 265 -18.60 -16.18 -1.01
C ARG A 265 -18.64 -17.65 -0.61
N MET A 266 -19.76 -18.06 -0.02
CA MET A 266 -20.02 -19.49 0.19
C MET A 266 -20.42 -20.12 -1.15
N PRO A 267 -19.93 -21.34 -1.46
CA PRO A 267 -20.36 -22.05 -2.65
C PRO A 267 -21.83 -22.49 -2.55
N GLY A 268 -22.42 -22.82 -3.70
CA GLY A 268 -23.78 -23.36 -3.81
C GLY A 268 -24.88 -22.31 -3.68
N GLU A 269 -26.08 -22.70 -3.27
CA GLU A 269 -27.25 -21.82 -3.23
C GLU A 269 -27.14 -20.68 -2.23
N ALA A 270 -26.34 -20.88 -1.17
CA ALA A 270 -26.06 -19.83 -0.21
C ALA A 270 -25.45 -18.58 -0.88
N TRP A 271 -24.78 -18.74 -2.03
CA TRP A 271 -24.30 -17.65 -2.87
C TRP A 271 -25.42 -16.69 -3.28
N GLU A 272 -26.52 -17.22 -3.81
CA GLU A 272 -27.65 -16.44 -4.32
C GLU A 272 -28.37 -15.70 -3.18
N LEU A 273 -28.26 -16.23 -1.97
CA LEU A 273 -28.77 -15.62 -0.74
C LEU A 273 -27.75 -14.66 -0.09
N GLY A 274 -26.70 -14.30 -0.81
CA GLY A 274 -25.67 -13.35 -0.37
C GLY A 274 -24.85 -13.85 0.81
N ALA A 275 -24.70 -15.18 0.96
CA ALA A 275 -23.92 -15.76 2.03
C ALA A 275 -22.42 -15.81 1.70
N GLY A 276 -21.62 -15.55 2.72
CA GLY A 276 -20.17 -15.50 2.61
C GLY A 276 -19.51 -15.48 3.96
N PHE A 277 -18.19 -15.41 3.94
CA PHE A 277 -17.38 -15.13 5.12
C PHE A 277 -16.33 -14.08 4.80
N ALA A 278 -15.93 -13.36 5.84
CA ALA A 278 -14.88 -12.37 5.81
C ALA A 278 -13.79 -12.78 6.80
N VAL A 279 -12.53 -12.67 6.37
CA VAL A 279 -11.37 -12.77 7.24
C VAL A 279 -10.79 -11.38 7.46
N GLY A 280 -10.47 -11.06 8.71
CA GLY A 280 -10.05 -9.73 9.14
C GLY A 280 -8.78 -9.78 10.00
N ARG A 281 -7.87 -8.83 9.76
CA ARG A 281 -6.66 -8.62 10.56
C ARG A 281 -6.48 -7.15 10.88
N ALA A 282 -6.18 -6.87 12.15
CA ALA A 282 -5.83 -5.53 12.58
C ALA A 282 -4.46 -5.12 11.98
N PRO A 283 -4.28 -3.85 11.60
CA PRO A 283 -3.06 -3.40 10.97
C PRO A 283 -1.93 -3.33 12.00
N THR A 284 -0.74 -3.81 11.63
CA THR A 284 0.50 -3.49 12.34
C THR A 284 1.02 -2.12 11.91
N HIS A 285 0.21 -1.07 12.07
CA HIS A 285 0.62 0.29 11.70
C HIS A 285 1.47 0.94 12.78
N VAL A 286 2.35 1.85 12.36
CA VAL A 286 3.11 2.75 13.23
C VAL A 286 2.84 4.18 12.80
N SER A 287 2.27 4.96 13.71
CA SER A 287 1.84 6.35 13.46
C SER A 287 2.98 7.38 13.55
N SER A 288 4.14 7.03 14.11
CA SER A 288 5.25 7.97 14.27
C SER A 288 6.63 7.29 14.23
N PRO A 289 7.68 8.03 13.84
CA PRO A 289 9.07 7.59 13.98
C PRO A 289 9.42 7.07 15.39
N VAL A 290 8.88 7.68 16.44
CA VAL A 290 9.12 7.24 17.82
C VAL A 290 8.42 5.90 18.09
N GLY A 291 7.22 5.71 17.56
CA GLY A 291 6.50 4.44 17.63
C GLY A 291 7.24 3.30 16.93
N PHE A 292 8.00 3.61 15.87
CA PHE A 292 8.80 2.62 15.13
C PHE A 292 9.90 2.05 16.04
N PHE A 293 10.63 2.91 16.76
CA PHE A 293 11.64 2.46 17.71
C PHE A 293 11.08 1.67 18.90
N LYS A 294 9.86 2.01 19.35
CA LYS A 294 9.20 1.28 20.44
C LYS A 294 8.79 -0.14 20.02
N LYS A 295 8.39 -0.33 18.76
CA LYS A 295 8.00 -1.64 18.21
C LYS A 295 9.16 -2.44 17.62
N ALA A 296 10.33 -1.83 17.43
CA ALA A 296 11.53 -2.53 16.95
C ALA A 296 11.92 -3.66 17.91
N ASP A 297 12.19 -4.84 17.37
CA ASP A 297 12.57 -6.02 18.14
C ASP A 297 13.95 -5.79 18.78
N ASP A 298 14.23 -6.46 19.90
CA ASP A 298 15.50 -6.29 20.61
C ASP A 298 16.68 -6.82 19.78
N LYS A 299 16.42 -7.74 18.85
CA LYS A 299 17.38 -8.19 17.83
C LYS A 299 17.73 -7.08 16.84
N ASP A 300 16.76 -6.29 16.39
CA ASP A 300 16.98 -5.17 15.47
C ASP A 300 17.82 -4.08 16.15
N LYS A 301 17.55 -3.82 17.43
CA LYS A 301 18.32 -2.86 18.25
C LYS A 301 19.75 -3.35 18.49
N ALA A 302 19.96 -4.66 18.67
CA ALA A 302 21.28 -5.24 18.88
C ALA A 302 22.14 -5.22 17.61
N GLN A 303 21.52 -5.30 16.43
CA GLN A 303 22.22 -5.17 15.14
C GLN A 303 22.55 -3.73 14.78
N ALA A 304 21.87 -2.75 15.38
CA ALA A 304 22.22 -1.35 15.21
C ALA A 304 23.58 -1.06 15.86
N ASN A 305 24.52 -0.52 15.09
CA ASN A 305 25.82 -0.11 15.62
C ASN A 305 25.70 1.22 16.38
N ILE A 306 25.12 1.17 17.57
CA ILE A 306 24.89 2.34 18.43
C ILE A 306 26.21 3.02 18.77
N ALA A 307 27.30 2.26 18.93
CA ALA A 307 28.63 2.80 19.20
C ALA A 307 29.11 3.72 18.07
N LEU A 308 28.93 3.33 16.80
CA LEU A 308 29.23 4.19 15.64
C LEU A 308 28.40 5.47 15.66
N VAL A 309 27.10 5.36 15.93
CA VAL A 309 26.19 6.52 15.98
C VAL A 309 26.62 7.50 17.07
N VAL A 310 26.93 6.99 18.27
CA VAL A 310 27.42 7.78 19.40
C VAL A 310 28.79 8.40 19.09
N ALA A 311 29.70 7.66 18.45
CA ALA A 311 31.01 8.17 18.06
C ALA A 311 30.92 9.30 17.04
N LEU A 312 30.05 9.18 16.03
CA LEU A 312 29.79 10.25 15.05
C LEU A 312 29.18 11.48 15.72
N ALA A 313 28.22 11.30 16.63
CA ALA A 313 27.63 12.40 17.40
C ALA A 313 28.67 13.11 18.27
N ALA A 314 29.53 12.36 18.97
CA ALA A 314 30.61 12.91 19.78
C ALA A 314 31.63 13.69 18.93
N LEU A 315 32.04 13.14 17.78
CA LEU A 315 32.92 13.82 16.84
C LEU A 315 32.31 15.15 16.36
N ALA A 316 31.02 15.14 16.01
CA ALA A 316 30.32 16.35 15.58
C ALA A 316 30.26 17.43 16.68
N MET A 317 30.04 17.02 17.94
CA MET A 317 30.09 17.94 19.09
C MET A 317 31.49 18.51 19.29
N ILE A 318 32.53 17.68 19.25
CA ILE A 318 33.93 18.12 19.40
C ILE A 318 34.29 19.14 18.33
N LEU A 319 33.92 18.89 17.06
CA LEU A 319 34.16 19.84 15.97
C LEU A 319 33.45 21.18 16.20
N GLY A 320 32.20 21.17 16.66
CA GLY A 320 31.46 22.39 16.99
C GLY A 320 32.11 23.21 18.10
N ILE A 321 32.59 22.53 19.16
CA ILE A 321 33.33 23.17 20.26
C ILE A 321 34.64 23.78 19.74
N LEU A 322 35.42 23.02 18.95
CA LEU A 322 36.68 23.49 18.38
C LEU A 322 36.48 24.73 17.50
N PHE A 323 35.48 24.74 16.62
CA PHE A 323 35.16 25.92 15.80
C PHE A 323 34.76 27.11 16.65
N THR A 324 34.01 26.90 17.74
CA THR A 324 33.63 27.96 18.68
C THR A 324 34.87 28.53 19.40
N LEU A 325 35.77 27.68 19.86
CA LEU A 325 37.01 28.09 20.52
C LEU A 325 37.92 28.90 19.59
N PHE A 326 38.07 28.48 18.33
CA PHE A 326 38.90 29.19 17.35
C PHE A 326 38.29 30.51 16.88
N GLU A 327 36.97 30.60 16.72
CA GLU A 327 36.33 31.81 16.20
C GLU A 327 35.96 32.84 17.28
N HIS A 328 35.71 32.41 18.52
CA HIS A 328 35.25 33.29 19.59
C HIS A 328 36.30 33.44 20.70
N SER A 329 36.70 32.32 21.31
CA SER A 329 37.53 32.35 22.53
C SER A 329 38.96 32.79 22.26
N ARG A 330 39.59 32.31 21.18
CA ARG A 330 40.99 32.64 20.87
C ARG A 330 41.18 34.12 20.49
N PRO A 331 40.38 34.73 19.59
CA PRO A 331 40.50 36.17 19.30
C PRO A 331 40.21 37.05 20.51
N LEU A 332 39.21 36.70 21.32
CA LEU A 332 38.88 37.44 22.54
C LEU A 332 40.02 37.38 23.57
N TRP A 333 40.66 36.22 23.73
CA TRP A 333 41.81 36.09 24.62
C TRP A 333 43.01 36.93 24.15
N ILE A 334 43.32 36.90 22.85
CA ILE A 334 44.39 37.72 22.26
C ILE A 334 44.08 39.20 22.44
N PHE A 335 42.85 39.62 22.16
CA PHE A 335 42.39 41.00 22.34
C PHE A 335 42.48 41.44 23.81
N ARG A 336 41.96 40.65 24.74
CA ARG A 336 42.06 40.91 26.19
C ARG A 336 43.50 41.06 26.64
N ARG A 337 44.41 40.18 26.18
CA ARG A 337 45.82 40.21 26.56
C ARG A 337 46.51 41.48 26.08
N GLU A 338 46.31 41.88 24.83
CA GLU A 338 46.91 43.10 24.28
C GLU A 338 46.28 44.37 24.89
N ALA A 339 44.96 44.37 25.16
CA ALA A 339 44.31 45.46 25.89
C ALA A 339 44.86 45.62 27.32
N GLN A 340 45.17 44.52 28.01
CA GLN A 340 45.84 44.55 29.32
C GLN A 340 47.27 45.10 29.23
N ARG A 341 48.00 44.85 28.13
CA ARG A 341 49.34 45.40 27.91
C ARG A 341 49.31 46.92 27.67
N LEU A 342 48.37 47.38 26.84
CA LEU A 342 48.11 48.81 26.65
C LEU A 342 47.75 49.50 27.97
N ALA A 343 46.87 48.89 28.77
CA ALA A 343 46.48 49.44 30.08
C ALA A 343 47.64 49.53 31.09
N LYS A 344 48.66 48.66 30.97
CA LYS A 344 49.88 48.69 31.78
C LYS A 344 50.96 49.65 31.22
N GLY A 345 50.72 50.26 30.06
CA GLY A 345 51.72 51.09 29.37
C GLY A 345 52.87 50.29 28.74
N GLU A 346 52.73 48.97 28.57
CA GLU A 346 53.73 48.13 27.90
C GLU A 346 53.76 48.34 26.38
N THR A 347 52.67 48.90 25.83
CA THR A 347 52.52 49.21 24.41
C THR A 347 51.72 50.49 24.27
N ASP A 348 52.13 51.38 23.36
CA ASP A 348 51.46 52.68 23.18
C ASP A 348 50.13 52.61 22.41
N GLN A 349 49.95 51.58 21.57
CA GLN A 349 48.76 51.38 20.75
C GLN A 349 48.44 49.89 20.53
N LEU A 350 47.17 49.56 20.27
CA LEU A 350 46.75 48.21 19.89
C LEU A 350 47.02 47.95 18.41
N ALA A 351 48.04 47.15 18.08
CA ALA A 351 48.37 46.84 16.69
C ALA A 351 47.21 46.12 15.94
N PRO A 352 46.53 46.76 14.96
CA PRO A 352 45.35 46.17 14.31
C PRO A 352 45.65 44.90 13.50
N SER A 353 46.91 44.70 13.10
CA SER A 353 47.39 43.51 12.39
C SER A 353 47.26 42.22 13.21
N LYS A 354 47.32 42.31 14.55
CA LYS A 354 47.17 41.16 15.47
C LYS A 354 45.72 40.69 15.61
N PHE A 355 44.76 41.53 15.24
CA PHE A 355 43.34 41.23 15.37
C PHE A 355 42.69 40.97 14.00
N ARG A 356 41.53 40.32 14.02
CA ARG A 356 40.74 40.01 12.81
C ARG A 356 39.27 40.39 13.05
N GLY A 357 38.57 40.73 11.97
CA GLY A 357 37.14 41.05 12.00
C GLY A 357 36.81 42.22 12.94
N ALA A 358 35.75 42.07 13.74
CA ALA A 358 35.27 43.10 14.66
C ALA A 358 36.35 43.60 15.64
N TYR A 359 37.21 42.72 16.16
CA TYR A 359 38.28 43.10 17.08
C TYR A 359 39.35 43.99 16.43
N ARG A 360 39.58 43.86 15.12
CA ARG A 360 40.48 44.77 14.39
C ARG A 360 39.88 46.17 14.30
N LYS A 361 38.59 46.25 14.01
CA LYS A 361 37.89 47.53 13.93
C LYS A 361 37.88 48.21 15.31
N ILE A 362 37.52 47.47 16.36
CA ILE A 362 37.55 47.97 17.74
C ILE A 362 38.94 48.46 18.13
N ALA A 363 40.02 47.73 17.77
CA ALA A 363 41.38 48.18 18.04
C ALA A 363 41.74 49.48 17.30
N SER A 364 41.33 49.63 16.04
CA SER A 364 41.53 50.87 15.27
C SER A 364 40.77 52.03 15.90
N ASP A 365 39.46 51.86 16.11
CA ASP A 365 38.59 52.89 16.69
C ASP A 365 39.08 53.33 18.08
N LEU A 366 39.65 52.40 18.87
CA LEU A 366 40.24 52.70 20.18
C LEU A 366 41.55 53.48 20.06
N ASN A 367 42.44 53.10 19.14
CA ASN A 367 43.68 53.86 18.89
C ASN A 367 43.35 55.28 18.39
N ASP A 368 42.42 55.41 17.44
CA ASP A 368 41.99 56.69 16.88
C ASP A 368 41.39 57.57 17.99
N GLY A 369 40.59 57.00 18.90
CA GLY A 369 40.05 57.69 20.06
C GLY A 369 41.12 58.14 21.07
N ILE A 370 42.11 57.29 21.37
CA ILE A 370 43.25 57.64 22.24
C ILE A 370 44.07 58.77 21.62
N ASP A 371 44.37 58.68 20.33
CA ASP A 371 45.13 59.70 19.59
C ASP A 371 44.36 61.03 19.55
N GLN A 372 43.03 61.00 19.39
CA GLN A 372 42.19 62.19 19.42
C GLN A 372 42.14 62.84 20.81
N VAL A 373 42.13 62.05 21.89
CA VAL A 373 42.18 62.57 23.27
C VAL A 373 43.58 63.12 23.59
N ALA A 374 44.65 62.43 23.17
CA ALA A 374 46.03 62.89 23.33
C ALA A 374 46.29 64.20 22.57
N ALA A 375 45.73 64.34 21.35
CA ALA A 375 45.81 65.57 20.57
C ALA A 375 45.09 66.77 21.24
N LYS A 376 44.00 66.51 21.99
CA LYS A 376 43.29 67.54 22.77
C LYS A 376 43.96 67.83 24.12
N GLY A 377 44.77 66.91 24.65
CA GLY A 377 45.45 67.00 25.95
C GLY A 377 46.82 67.70 25.95
N GLY A 378 47.32 68.15 24.80
CA GLY A 378 48.51 69.02 24.72
C GLY A 378 49.84 68.34 25.09
N VAL A 379 50.08 67.10 24.67
CA VAL A 379 51.39 66.43 24.81
C VAL A 379 52.07 66.28 23.44
N PRO A 380 53.29 66.79 23.21
CA PRO A 380 54.00 66.66 21.95
C PRO A 380 54.59 65.25 21.79
N ARG A 381 54.51 64.68 20.58
CA ARG A 381 55.10 63.38 20.22
C ARG A 381 56.62 63.40 20.48
N ARG A 382 57.16 62.38 21.16
CA ARG A 382 58.59 62.03 21.05
C ARG A 382 58.83 61.50 19.64
N ALA A 383 59.41 62.33 18.78
CA ALA A 383 60.04 61.88 17.55
C ALA A 383 61.23 60.99 17.94
N ALA A 384 61.11 59.68 17.76
CA ALA A 384 62.25 58.79 17.82
C ALA A 384 63.08 58.98 16.54
N ASP A 385 64.30 59.48 16.72
CA ASP A 385 65.49 59.45 15.85
C ASP A 385 65.31 59.15 14.35
N LEU A 386 65.11 60.22 13.57
CA LEU A 386 65.38 60.26 12.13
C LEU A 386 66.88 60.45 11.80
N GLN A 387 67.73 60.63 12.81
CA GLN A 387 69.16 60.92 12.65
C GLN A 387 70.07 59.69 12.82
N GLN A 388 69.51 58.55 13.26
CA GLN A 388 70.25 57.28 13.41
C GLN A 388 70.04 56.30 12.23
N VAL A 389 69.22 56.65 11.24
CA VAL A 389 68.91 55.80 10.06
C VAL A 389 69.44 56.39 8.74
N LEU A 390 70.00 57.60 8.76
CA LEU A 390 70.69 58.22 7.61
C LEU A 390 72.13 58.57 8.04
N GLY A 391 73.06 57.65 7.84
CA GLY A 391 74.49 57.90 8.05
C GLY A 391 75.08 58.86 7.02
N ASP A 392 76.15 59.56 7.42
CA ASP A 392 76.81 60.64 6.67
C ASP A 392 77.36 60.18 5.31
N LEU A 393 77.03 60.95 4.26
CA LEU A 393 77.70 60.90 2.96
C LEU A 393 79.09 61.56 3.05
N PRO A 394 80.16 60.92 2.55
CA PRO A 394 81.36 61.65 2.17
C PRO A 394 81.28 62.12 0.71
N ALA A 395 81.78 63.34 0.50
CA ALA A 395 81.91 64.02 -0.78
C ALA A 395 82.99 63.40 -1.69
N GLU A 396 82.70 63.45 -2.98
CA GLU A 396 83.39 63.05 -4.23
C GLU A 396 84.87 63.50 -4.41
N PRO A 397 85.54 63.26 -5.58
CA PRO A 397 85.62 62.09 -6.47
C PRO A 397 87.10 61.76 -6.86
N GLN A 398 87.45 60.51 -7.19
CA GLN A 398 88.66 60.23 -8.01
C GLN A 398 88.47 59.08 -9.02
N MET A 399 88.98 59.37 -10.21
CA MET A 399 88.81 58.73 -11.52
C MET A 399 89.45 57.34 -11.67
N SER A 400 88.76 56.54 -12.50
CA SER A 400 89.13 55.44 -13.41
C SER A 400 90.61 55.07 -13.64
N ALA A 401 90.90 53.76 -13.71
CA ALA A 401 92.08 53.23 -14.39
C ALA A 401 91.90 51.77 -14.90
N PHE A 402 92.02 51.61 -16.23
CA PHE A 402 92.27 50.39 -17.06
C PHE A 402 91.12 49.40 -17.37
N SER A 403 90.82 48.91 -18.59
CA SER A 403 90.95 49.29 -20.04
C SER A 403 90.72 48.00 -20.88
N PHE A 404 89.68 47.89 -21.73
CA PHE A 404 89.63 47.91 -23.24
C PHE A 404 90.24 46.71 -24.03
N PRO A 405 89.93 46.46 -25.35
CA PRO A 405 88.92 47.02 -26.30
C PRO A 405 88.12 45.96 -27.13
N GLY A 406 86.93 46.25 -27.68
CA GLY A 406 86.67 46.79 -29.05
C GLY A 406 85.73 45.80 -29.80
N ASP A 407 84.89 46.13 -30.78
CA ASP A 407 84.61 47.34 -31.54
C ASP A 407 83.27 47.13 -32.34
N SER A 408 82.63 48.24 -32.69
CA SER A 408 81.60 48.60 -33.71
C SER A 408 80.88 47.52 -34.59
N VAL A 409 79.63 47.67 -35.08
CA VAL A 409 79.11 48.60 -36.13
C VAL A 409 77.58 48.28 -36.34
N ASP A 410 76.71 49.28 -36.58
CA ASP A 410 75.38 49.18 -37.27
C ASP A 410 75.57 49.57 -38.77
N PRO A 411 74.71 49.25 -39.79
CA PRO A 411 73.25 48.98 -39.76
C PRO A 411 72.68 47.98 -40.85
N GLU A 412 71.33 47.93 -40.95
CA GLU A 412 70.44 47.72 -42.14
C GLU A 412 69.60 46.42 -42.34
N THR A 413 68.30 46.67 -42.62
CA THR A 413 67.06 45.84 -42.79
C THR A 413 66.96 45.05 -44.12
N PRO A 414 66.00 44.09 -44.39
CA PRO A 414 64.56 44.36 -44.63
C PRO A 414 63.47 43.23 -44.39
N ALA A 415 62.19 43.67 -44.23
CA ALA A 415 60.84 43.15 -44.62
C ALA A 415 60.46 41.62 -44.53
N ALA A 416 59.44 41.15 -43.78
CA ALA A 416 57.94 41.22 -43.88
C ALA A 416 57.28 40.17 -44.84
N PRO A 417 55.96 39.76 -44.80
CA PRO A 417 54.87 39.62 -43.78
C PRO A 417 54.01 38.30 -44.02
N PRO A 418 52.66 38.12 -43.80
CA PRO A 418 51.63 38.68 -42.88
C PRO A 418 50.71 37.64 -42.10
N SER A 419 49.88 38.20 -41.18
CA SER A 419 48.56 37.86 -40.51
C SER A 419 47.53 36.87 -41.16
N PRO A 420 46.28 36.55 -40.65
CA PRO A 420 45.46 37.14 -39.54
C PRO A 420 44.43 36.22 -38.72
N ALA A 421 43.86 36.81 -37.64
CA ALA A 421 42.46 36.87 -37.13
C ALA A 421 41.50 35.68 -36.77
N ASP A 422 40.67 36.00 -35.74
CA ASP A 422 39.24 35.69 -35.44
C ASP A 422 38.73 34.43 -34.67
N HIS A 423 38.33 34.65 -33.39
CA HIS A 423 37.18 34.17 -32.55
C HIS A 423 36.64 32.68 -32.60
N PRO A 424 35.58 32.27 -31.85
CA PRO A 424 35.66 31.54 -30.55
C PRO A 424 34.94 30.15 -30.50
N ALA A 425 35.07 29.41 -29.38
CA ALA A 425 34.09 28.45 -28.75
C ALA A 425 34.61 27.03 -28.33
N VAL A 426 34.38 26.71 -27.04
CA VAL A 426 33.85 25.45 -26.42
C VAL A 426 34.43 24.05 -26.75
N LYS A 427 35.06 23.43 -25.70
CA LYS A 427 35.14 22.01 -25.21
C LYS A 427 35.52 20.86 -26.18
N PRO A 428 36.35 19.86 -25.77
CA PRO A 428 35.89 18.74 -24.92
C PRO A 428 36.92 18.15 -23.90
N LYS A 429 36.41 17.25 -23.04
CA LYS A 429 37.06 16.56 -21.90
C LYS A 429 37.55 15.14 -22.30
N PRO A 430 38.64 14.60 -21.73
CA PRO A 430 39.28 13.32 -22.13
C PRO A 430 38.93 12.12 -21.18
N PRO A 431 39.54 10.91 -21.27
CA PRO A 431 38.86 9.65 -21.61
C PRO A 431 38.79 8.61 -20.47
N ALA A 432 38.10 7.49 -20.73
CA ALA A 432 37.80 6.38 -19.82
C ALA A 432 38.92 5.30 -19.71
N PRO A 433 38.96 4.49 -18.62
CA PRO A 433 39.87 3.36 -18.46
C PRO A 433 39.26 1.98 -18.83
N LYS A 434 40.18 0.99 -18.99
CA LYS A 434 40.07 -0.33 -19.63
C LYS A 434 39.23 -1.41 -18.88
N PRO A 435 38.80 -2.50 -19.57
CA PRO A 435 38.08 -3.64 -18.97
C PRO A 435 38.99 -4.81 -18.54
N GLN A 436 38.58 -5.54 -17.49
CA GLN A 436 39.15 -6.83 -17.04
C GLN A 436 38.23 -8.01 -17.41
N ALA A 437 38.87 -9.18 -17.57
CA ALA A 437 38.35 -10.43 -18.11
C ALA A 437 37.59 -11.31 -17.11
N VAL A 438 36.75 -12.21 -17.65
CA VAL A 438 35.92 -13.21 -16.96
C VAL A 438 36.46 -14.63 -17.26
N PRO A 439 36.42 -15.61 -16.32
CA PRO A 439 36.77 -17.01 -16.60
C PRO A 439 35.58 -17.87 -17.11
N PRO A 440 35.83 -19.01 -17.78
CA PRO A 440 34.82 -19.74 -18.55
C PRO A 440 34.09 -20.86 -17.78
N GLN A 441 32.84 -21.13 -18.16
CA GLN A 441 32.04 -22.28 -17.73
C GLN A 441 31.96 -23.36 -18.83
N LEU A 442 31.97 -24.61 -18.37
CA LEU A 442 31.99 -25.86 -19.14
C LEU A 442 30.73 -26.10 -19.98
N GLU A 443 30.94 -26.58 -21.21
CA GLU A 443 29.92 -27.14 -22.10
C GLU A 443 29.64 -28.61 -21.76
N THR A 444 28.38 -29.03 -21.85
CA THR A 444 27.99 -30.43 -22.02
C THR A 444 26.85 -30.49 -23.03
N THR A 445 26.88 -31.54 -23.84
CA THR A 445 26.39 -31.67 -25.22
C THR A 445 25.03 -32.34 -25.39
N MET A 446 24.27 -31.88 -26.42
CA MET A 446 23.31 -32.58 -27.34
C MET A 446 21.91 -33.04 -26.81
N PRO A 447 20.90 -33.35 -27.69
CA PRO A 447 20.45 -32.73 -28.95
C PRO A 447 18.89 -32.56 -29.11
N SER A 448 18.48 -31.74 -30.09
CA SER A 448 17.26 -31.74 -30.96
C SER A 448 15.93 -32.39 -30.50
N GLU A 449 14.80 -31.63 -30.44
CA GLU A 449 13.68 -31.63 -31.42
C GLU A 449 12.38 -30.97 -30.87
N LEU A 450 11.59 -30.36 -31.80
CA LEU A 450 10.14 -30.03 -31.76
C LEU A 450 9.61 -28.74 -31.08
N GLY A 451 8.94 -27.92 -31.91
CA GLY A 451 7.70 -27.19 -31.52
C GLY A 451 7.81 -25.68 -31.26
N HIS A 452 7.69 -24.87 -32.31
CA HIS A 452 7.43 -23.42 -32.17
C HIS A 452 5.97 -23.17 -31.76
N VAL A 453 5.75 -22.58 -30.58
CA VAL A 453 4.51 -21.85 -30.26
C VAL A 453 4.89 -20.52 -29.60
N ALA A 454 4.46 -19.42 -30.21
CA ALA A 454 4.81 -18.05 -29.83
C ALA A 454 4.20 -17.65 -28.48
N GLY A 455 5.03 -17.06 -27.60
CA GLY A 455 4.57 -16.44 -26.35
C GLY A 455 4.05 -15.00 -26.55
N PRO A 456 3.24 -14.48 -25.61
CA PRO A 456 2.64 -13.13 -25.72
C PRO A 456 3.61 -12.00 -25.34
N PRO A 457 3.46 -10.77 -25.90
CA PRO A 457 4.36 -9.65 -25.66
C PRO A 457 4.15 -8.93 -24.32
N PRO A 458 5.13 -8.13 -23.84
CA PRO A 458 5.12 -7.52 -22.50
C PRO A 458 4.17 -6.32 -22.38
N ARG A 459 3.57 -6.17 -21.18
CA ARG A 459 2.60 -5.10 -20.84
C ARG A 459 3.28 -3.74 -20.60
N ARG A 460 2.70 -2.67 -21.17
CA ARG A 460 3.01 -1.25 -20.89
C ARG A 460 2.48 -0.79 -19.50
N PRO A 461 3.10 0.21 -18.87
CA PRO A 461 2.62 0.78 -17.61
C PRO A 461 1.42 1.74 -17.82
N PRO A 462 0.54 1.93 -16.82
CA PRO A 462 -0.64 2.78 -16.94
C PRO A 462 -0.32 4.30 -16.85
N PRO A 463 -1.15 5.17 -17.44
CA PRO A 463 -0.98 6.61 -17.39
C PRO A 463 -1.37 7.20 -16.02
N ARG A 464 -0.71 8.29 -15.64
CA ARG A 464 -0.95 9.06 -14.40
C ARG A 464 -2.27 9.84 -14.47
N ARG A 465 -2.99 9.86 -13.35
CA ARG A 465 -4.24 10.60 -13.12
C ARG A 465 -3.97 12.08 -12.82
N PRO A 466 -4.73 13.06 -13.35
CA PRO A 466 -4.66 14.45 -12.89
C PRO A 466 -5.40 14.65 -11.56
N PRO A 467 -5.08 15.70 -10.78
CA PRO A 467 -5.66 15.95 -9.46
C PRO A 467 -7.09 16.51 -9.55
N GLN A 468 -7.97 16.03 -8.67
CA GLN A 468 -9.30 16.59 -8.43
C GLN A 468 -9.19 17.96 -7.72
N ALA A 469 -9.87 18.96 -8.27
CA ALA A 469 -10.19 20.21 -7.59
C ALA A 469 -11.71 20.30 -7.38
N SER A 470 -12.05 20.93 -6.26
CA SER A 470 -13.33 20.99 -5.57
C SER A 470 -14.29 22.03 -6.16
N GLY A 471 -15.60 21.71 -6.14
CA GLY A 471 -16.74 22.59 -5.81
C GLY A 471 -16.99 23.92 -6.55
N ASN A 472 -18.17 23.96 -7.20
CA ASN A 472 -19.01 25.11 -7.62
C ASN A 472 -18.67 25.80 -8.95
N ASP A 473 -19.49 25.55 -9.99
CA ASP A 473 -20.16 26.55 -10.87
C ASP A 473 -21.10 25.87 -11.90
N ALA A 474 -22.38 25.71 -11.53
CA ALA A 474 -23.34 24.80 -12.19
C ALA A 474 -23.92 25.22 -13.57
N GLU A 475 -23.41 26.27 -14.22
CA GLU A 475 -23.89 26.67 -15.56
C GLU A 475 -22.79 26.75 -16.63
N ALA A 476 -21.52 26.85 -16.24
CA ALA A 476 -20.37 26.75 -17.16
C ALA A 476 -19.96 25.28 -17.41
N ASP A 477 -20.20 24.39 -16.45
CA ASP A 477 -19.78 22.98 -16.48
C ASP A 477 -20.49 22.15 -17.56
N GLY A 478 -21.77 22.45 -17.87
CA GLY A 478 -22.53 21.69 -18.86
C GLY A 478 -21.98 21.82 -20.29
N ALA A 479 -21.47 23.01 -20.65
CA ALA A 479 -20.87 23.26 -21.96
C ALA A 479 -19.49 22.60 -22.09
N ALA A 480 -18.71 22.54 -21.01
CA ALA A 480 -17.42 21.85 -20.97
C ALA A 480 -17.60 20.32 -21.07
N GLU A 481 -18.58 19.76 -20.36
CA GLU A 481 -18.91 18.33 -20.44
C GLU A 481 -19.38 17.93 -21.85
N TRP A 482 -20.20 18.74 -22.52
CA TRP A 482 -20.69 18.43 -23.87
C TRP A 482 -19.60 18.53 -24.93
N ARG A 483 -18.62 19.43 -24.74
CA ARG A 483 -17.46 19.52 -25.61
C ARG A 483 -16.53 18.33 -25.45
N ALA A 484 -16.31 17.87 -24.23
CA ALA A 484 -15.55 16.64 -23.96
C ALA A 484 -16.20 15.39 -24.58
N VAL A 485 -17.53 15.25 -24.47
CA VAL A 485 -18.27 14.14 -25.10
C VAL A 485 -18.23 14.22 -26.63
N TYR A 486 -18.24 15.44 -27.21
CA TYR A 486 -18.08 15.62 -28.65
C TYR A 486 -16.69 15.18 -29.13
N ASP A 487 -15.62 15.59 -28.43
CA ASP A 487 -14.25 15.21 -28.78
C ASP A 487 -14.05 13.69 -28.69
N GLU A 488 -14.62 13.05 -27.65
CA GLU A 488 -14.62 11.59 -27.52
C GLU A 488 -15.43 10.90 -28.63
N PHE A 489 -16.55 11.50 -29.06
CA PHE A 489 -17.38 10.97 -30.14
C PHE A 489 -16.71 11.08 -31.51
N VAL A 490 -16.03 12.18 -31.79
CA VAL A 490 -15.26 12.38 -33.03
C VAL A 490 -14.04 11.45 -33.06
N ALA A 491 -13.35 11.28 -31.94
CA ALA A 491 -12.26 10.32 -31.81
C ALA A 491 -12.74 8.88 -32.05
N THR A 492 -13.90 8.51 -31.48
CA THR A 492 -14.51 7.18 -31.67
C THR A 492 -14.96 6.98 -33.12
N LYS A 493 -15.55 7.99 -33.77
CA LYS A 493 -15.94 7.93 -35.19
C LYS A 493 -14.73 7.79 -36.12
N SER A 494 -13.65 8.49 -35.84
CA SER A 494 -12.38 8.35 -36.57
C SER A 494 -11.80 6.93 -36.43
N GLN A 495 -11.84 6.37 -35.22
CA GLN A 495 -11.39 5.00 -34.95
C GLN A 495 -12.27 3.92 -35.63
N CYS A 496 -13.55 4.20 -35.83
CA CYS A 496 -14.48 3.30 -36.53
C CYS A 496 -14.46 3.48 -38.06
N GLY A 497 -13.65 4.39 -38.61
CA GLY A 497 -13.52 4.63 -40.05
C GLY A 497 -14.73 5.33 -40.70
N GLU A 498 -15.55 6.03 -39.92
CA GLU A 498 -16.69 6.79 -40.45
C GLU A 498 -16.26 8.20 -40.91
N SER A 499 -16.85 8.70 -42.00
CA SER A 499 -16.59 10.07 -42.46
C SER A 499 -17.08 11.11 -41.45
N ILE A 500 -16.22 12.08 -41.14
CA ILE A 500 -16.46 13.20 -40.22
C ILE A 500 -16.89 14.46 -40.99
N ASP A 501 -16.92 14.41 -42.33
CA ASP A 501 -17.24 15.55 -43.18
C ASP A 501 -18.68 16.05 -42.92
N GLY A 502 -18.79 17.31 -42.48
CA GLY A 502 -20.07 17.98 -42.20
C GLY A 502 -20.63 17.77 -40.78
N PHE A 503 -19.91 17.05 -39.90
CA PHE A 503 -20.29 16.89 -38.50
C PHE A 503 -19.70 18.04 -37.65
N THR A 504 -20.54 19.00 -37.26
CA THR A 504 -20.15 20.15 -36.46
C THR A 504 -20.69 20.07 -35.04
N TYR A 505 -19.97 20.67 -34.09
CA TYR A 505 -20.34 20.73 -32.67
C TYR A 505 -21.77 21.25 -32.47
N GLU A 506 -22.18 22.26 -33.23
CA GLU A 506 -23.51 22.88 -33.13
C GLU A 506 -24.66 21.91 -33.41
N LYS A 507 -24.51 21.03 -34.42
CA LYS A 507 -25.52 20.02 -34.75
C LYS A 507 -25.56 18.90 -33.70
N PHE A 508 -24.40 18.57 -33.15
CA PHE A 508 -24.27 17.58 -32.07
C PHE A 508 -24.93 18.06 -30.77
N GLU A 509 -24.66 19.30 -30.39
CA GLU A 509 -25.24 19.92 -29.21
C GLU A 509 -26.77 20.00 -29.30
N GLN A 510 -27.32 20.38 -30.47
CA GLN A 510 -28.76 20.36 -30.69
C GLN A 510 -29.38 18.97 -30.54
N THR A 511 -28.65 17.92 -30.93
CA THR A 511 -29.11 16.52 -30.80
C THR A 511 -29.08 16.06 -29.34
N LEU A 512 -28.04 16.42 -28.59
CA LEU A 512 -27.95 16.13 -27.15
C LEU A 512 -29.02 16.88 -26.34
N LYS A 513 -29.28 18.15 -26.66
CA LYS A 513 -30.38 18.94 -26.04
C LYS A 513 -31.73 18.27 -26.26
N LYS A 514 -32.06 17.89 -27.50
CA LYS A 514 -33.32 17.19 -27.82
C LYS A 514 -33.44 15.84 -27.10
N ASN A 515 -32.36 15.06 -27.03
CA ASN A 515 -32.35 13.77 -26.32
C ASN A 515 -32.48 13.93 -24.81
N ARG A 516 -31.82 14.93 -24.22
CA ARG A 516 -31.98 15.30 -22.81
C ARG A 516 -33.42 15.68 -22.52
N ASP A 517 -34.00 16.60 -23.29
CA ASP A 517 -35.36 17.10 -23.04
C ASP A 517 -36.41 15.98 -23.19
N ALA A 518 -36.21 15.04 -24.14
CA ALA A 518 -37.04 13.85 -24.28
C ALA A 518 -36.92 12.88 -23.09
N LEU A 519 -35.71 12.69 -22.53
CA LEU A 519 -35.49 11.85 -21.35
C LEU A 519 -36.07 12.48 -20.08
N VAL A 520 -35.90 13.80 -19.90
CA VAL A 520 -36.47 14.56 -18.78
C VAL A 520 -37.99 14.44 -18.80
N LYS A 521 -38.61 14.59 -19.98
CA LYS A 521 -40.07 14.47 -20.13
C LYS A 521 -40.60 13.05 -19.89
N ARG A 522 -39.83 12.00 -20.21
CA ARG A 522 -40.24 10.59 -20.04
C ARG A 522 -39.93 10.01 -18.66
N HIS A 523 -38.86 10.44 -18.01
CA HIS A 523 -38.33 9.81 -16.80
C HIS A 523 -38.20 10.76 -15.59
N GLY A 524 -38.51 12.05 -15.73
CA GLY A 524 -38.51 13.01 -14.63
C GLY A 524 -37.15 13.26 -13.98
N ALA A 525 -36.04 13.03 -14.68
CA ALA A 525 -34.68 13.17 -14.15
C ALA A 525 -34.15 14.61 -14.26
N ALA A 526 -33.46 15.10 -13.23
CA ALA A 526 -32.89 16.46 -13.20
C ALA A 526 -31.56 16.59 -13.97
N LYS A 527 -30.78 15.50 -14.10
CA LYS A 527 -29.47 15.50 -14.76
C LYS A 527 -29.28 14.25 -15.62
N VAL A 528 -28.67 14.38 -16.81
CA VAL A 528 -28.43 13.27 -17.76
C VAL A 528 -26.97 13.26 -18.16
N LYS A 529 -26.29 12.11 -18.00
CA LYS A 529 -24.90 11.91 -18.42
C LYS A 529 -24.84 11.15 -19.74
N PHE A 530 -24.03 11.64 -20.68
CA PHE A 530 -23.81 11.00 -21.98
C PHE A 530 -22.46 10.30 -22.02
N SER A 531 -22.42 9.08 -22.52
CA SER A 531 -21.19 8.30 -22.73
C SER A 531 -21.15 7.72 -24.14
N VAL A 532 -20.00 7.80 -24.80
CA VAL A 532 -19.80 7.24 -26.14
C VAL A 532 -19.41 5.77 -26.04
N TYR A 533 -19.96 4.93 -26.91
CA TYR A 533 -19.60 3.52 -27.02
C TYR A 533 -19.68 3.06 -28.48
N VAL A 534 -18.99 1.98 -28.82
CA VAL A 534 -19.05 1.39 -30.16
C VAL A 534 -20.10 0.30 -30.19
N LYS A 535 -21.06 0.40 -31.11
CA LYS A 535 -22.10 -0.61 -31.35
C LYS A 535 -22.12 -0.96 -32.82
N ASP A 536 -21.98 -2.23 -33.14
CA ASP A 536 -22.02 -2.75 -34.52
C ASP A 536 -21.01 -2.05 -35.45
N GLY A 537 -19.83 -1.73 -34.92
CA GLY A 537 -18.76 -1.04 -35.65
C GLY A 537 -19.01 0.47 -35.89
N LYS A 538 -20.04 1.05 -35.26
CA LYS A 538 -20.38 2.47 -35.37
C LYS A 538 -20.36 3.17 -34.01
N ALA A 539 -20.02 4.45 -33.99
CA ALA A 539 -20.03 5.25 -32.76
C ALA A 539 -21.48 5.56 -32.34
N ALA A 540 -21.84 5.21 -31.11
CA ALA A 540 -23.17 5.43 -30.52
C ALA A 540 -23.06 6.16 -29.17
N LEU A 541 -24.15 6.83 -28.77
CA LEU A 541 -24.24 7.54 -27.50
C LEU A 541 -25.27 6.88 -26.59
N LYS A 542 -24.87 6.66 -25.33
CA LYS A 542 -25.75 6.18 -24.27
C LYS A 542 -26.02 7.33 -23.31
N ALA A 543 -27.29 7.65 -23.11
CA ALA A 543 -27.74 8.62 -22.11
C ALA A 543 -28.20 7.87 -20.86
N SER A 544 -27.62 8.20 -19.71
CA SER A 544 -28.01 7.62 -18.42
C SER A 544 -28.59 8.74 -17.53
N PRO A 545 -29.87 8.66 -17.13
CA PRO A 545 -30.45 9.63 -16.20
C PRO A 545 -29.82 9.44 -14.81
N ILE A 546 -29.42 10.53 -14.18
CA ILE A 546 -28.99 10.57 -12.79
C ILE A 546 -30.21 11.06 -12.00
N LYS A 547 -30.79 10.19 -11.17
CA LYS A 547 -31.76 10.61 -10.16
C LYS A 547 -30.97 11.09 -8.96
N GLU A 548 -31.23 12.32 -8.52
CA GLU A 548 -30.83 12.80 -7.20
C GLU A 548 -31.71 12.19 -6.11
#